data_AF-A0A965MIW9-F1
#
_entry.id   AF-A0A965MIW9-F1
#
_cell.length_a   1.000
_cell.length_b   1.000
_cell.length_c   1.000
_cell.angle_alpha   90.00
_cell.angle_beta   90.00
_cell.angle_gamma   90.00
#
_symmetry.space_group_name_H-M   'P 1'
#
loop_
_entity.id
_entity.type
_entity.pdbx_description
1 polymer ?
#
loop_
_entity_poly.entity_id
_entity_poly.type
_entity_poly.pdbx_seq_one_letter_code
_entity_poly.pdbx_strand_id
1 'polypeptide(L)'
;MRSLSHETRNCGSNACPNFPGLKVCQQGCADQKDPYRLPARKTERIALQFPRPDVSVALDPNDLLTQPSGGYILSTEQNTTTPAQTGNQDTIGLQP
;
A
#
# COMPACT_ATOMS: atom_id res chain seq x y z
N MET A 1 24.22 -28.41 8.29
CA MET A 1 22.86 -28.06 8.75
C MET A 1 22.98 -26.89 9.72
N ARG A 2 22.86 -25.64 9.24
CA ARG A 2 22.78 -24.47 10.11
C ARG A 2 21.32 -24.30 10.48
N SER A 3 20.97 -24.70 11.71
CA SER A 3 19.66 -24.45 12.28
C SER A 3 19.41 -22.94 12.27
N LEU A 4 18.47 -22.48 11.46
CA LEU A 4 17.92 -21.13 11.56
C LEU A 4 17.09 -21.09 12.84
N SER A 5 17.76 -20.85 13.96
CA SER A 5 17.10 -20.45 15.19
C SER A 5 16.40 -19.12 14.91
N HIS A 6 15.09 -19.18 14.63
CA HIS A 6 14.19 -18.08 14.90
C HIS A 6 14.15 -17.89 16.41
N GLU A 7 15.23 -17.31 16.93
CA GLU A 7 15.28 -16.73 18.24
C GLU A 7 14.24 -15.61 18.19
N THR A 8 13.15 -15.77 18.93
CA THR A 8 12.19 -14.70 19.18
C THR A 8 12.98 -13.56 19.81
N ARG A 9 13.53 -12.68 18.96
CA ARG A 9 14.17 -11.45 19.39
C ARG A 9 13.10 -10.77 20.21
N ASN A 10 13.36 -10.61 21.50
CA ASN A 10 12.43 -10.05 22.46
C ASN A 10 12.31 -8.54 22.15
N CYS A 11 11.60 -8.23 21.08
CA CYS A 11 11.39 -6.92 20.50
C CYS A 11 10.12 -6.36 21.15
N GLY A 12 10.24 -5.28 21.91
CA GLY A 12 9.09 -4.77 22.67
C GLY A 12 9.39 -4.20 24.05
N SER A 13 10.57 -4.47 24.60
CA SER A 13 10.92 -4.11 25.98
C SER A 13 11.67 -2.79 26.10
N ASN A 14 12.35 -2.34 25.04
CA ASN A 14 13.16 -1.12 25.07
C ASN A 14 12.52 -0.02 24.23
N ALA A 15 12.49 1.21 24.75
CA ALA A 15 12.10 2.39 23.98
C ALA A 15 13.27 2.92 23.16
N CYS A 16 13.02 3.37 21.93
CA CYS A 16 14.00 4.14 21.17
C CYS A 16 14.19 5.54 21.80
N PRO A 17 15.41 6.02 22.06
CA PRO A 17 15.66 7.33 22.67
C PRO A 17 15.08 8.51 21.88
N ASN A 18 14.97 8.38 20.56
CA ASN A 18 14.42 9.40 19.67
C ASN A 18 12.88 9.35 19.58
N PHE A 19 12.30 8.18 19.83
CA PHE A 19 10.87 7.91 19.66
C PHE A 19 10.38 7.06 20.83
N PRO A 20 9.94 7.67 21.94
CA PRO A 20 9.57 6.94 23.14
C PRO A 20 8.39 5.97 22.96
N GLY A 21 7.57 6.18 21.91
CA GLY A 21 6.48 5.25 21.53
C GLY A 21 6.93 4.08 20.65
N LEU A 22 8.17 4.09 20.13
CA LEU A 22 8.71 3.01 19.30
C LEU A 22 9.46 2.02 20.19
N LYS A 23 8.97 0.79 20.22
CA LYS A 23 9.62 -0.32 20.92
C LYS A 23 10.60 -1.03 20.01
N VAL A 24 11.82 -1.23 20.49
CA VAL A 24 12.92 -1.87 19.77
C VAL A 24 13.45 -3.07 20.56
N CYS A 25 14.22 -3.92 19.90
CA CYS A 25 14.84 -5.08 20.51
C CYS A 25 16.11 -4.67 21.30
N GLN A 26 16.46 -5.45 22.33
CA GLN A 26 17.61 -5.20 23.19
C GLN A 26 18.98 -5.37 22.50
N GLN A 27 19.01 -6.00 21.33
CA GLN A 27 20.23 -6.38 20.60
C GLN A 27 20.84 -5.20 19.81
N GLY A 28 20.87 -3.99 20.40
CA GLY A 28 21.45 -2.81 19.77
C GLY A 28 20.62 -2.25 18.60
N CYS A 29 19.32 -2.55 18.55
CA CYS A 29 18.42 -2.00 17.53
C CYS A 29 17.91 -0.58 17.88
N ALA A 30 18.31 -0.03 19.03
CA ALA A 30 17.97 1.32 19.42
C ALA A 30 18.96 2.31 18.80
N ASP A 31 18.42 3.39 18.22
CA ASP A 31 19.25 4.46 17.68
C ASP A 31 19.95 5.25 18.78
N GLN A 32 21.06 5.88 18.42
CA GLN A 32 21.68 6.91 19.25
C GLN A 32 20.77 8.15 19.31
N LYS A 33 20.72 8.77 20.49
CA LYS A 33 19.88 9.96 20.69
C LYS A 33 20.40 11.12 19.82
N ASP A 34 19.54 11.63 18.95
CA ASP A 34 19.82 12.78 18.11
C ASP A 34 19.57 14.09 18.90
N PRO A 35 20.62 14.89 19.19
CA PRO A 35 20.48 16.15 19.92
C PRO A 35 19.77 17.25 19.13
N TYR A 36 19.67 17.13 17.80
CA TYR A 36 19.06 18.14 16.91
C TYR A 36 17.70 17.73 16.38
N ARG A 37 17.10 16.68 16.93
CA ARG A 37 15.77 16.22 16.53
C ARG A 37 14.74 17.33 16.75
N LEU A 38 14.24 17.88 15.64
CA LEU A 38 13.19 18.87 15.67
C LEU A 38 11.86 18.25 16.15
N PRO A 39 10.99 19.05 16.79
CA PRO A 39 9.65 18.58 17.14
C PRO A 39 8.87 18.20 15.88
N ALA A 40 7.87 17.34 16.05
CA ALA A 40 6.98 16.97 14.95
C ALA A 40 6.40 18.24 14.30
N ARG A 41 6.40 18.27 12.96
CA ARG A 41 5.83 19.38 12.20
C ARG A 41 4.34 19.49 12.52
N LYS A 42 3.84 20.71 12.69
CA LYS A 42 2.40 20.94 12.87
C LYS A 42 1.67 20.48 11.60
N THR A 43 0.51 19.85 11.77
CA THR A 43 -0.36 19.53 10.65
C THR A 43 -0.83 20.82 9.99
N GLU A 44 -0.66 20.90 8.68
CA GLU A 44 -1.20 22.01 7.89
C GLU A 44 -2.73 21.90 7.81
N ARG A 45 -3.42 23.03 7.63
CA ARG A 45 -4.85 23.04 7.29
C ARG A 45 -4.99 22.99 5.77
N ILE A 46 -5.10 21.78 5.23
CA ILE A 46 -5.33 21.56 3.80
C ILE A 46 -6.81 21.29 3.59
N ALA A 47 -7.48 22.13 2.80
CA ALA A 47 -8.80 21.82 2.26
C ALA A 47 -8.62 21.22 0.86
N LEU A 48 -9.10 19.99 0.65
CA LEU A 48 -9.18 19.44 -0.70
C LEU A 48 -10.23 20.24 -1.48
N GLN A 49 -9.83 20.89 -2.57
CA GLN A 49 -10.78 21.60 -3.43
C GLN A 49 -11.82 20.66 -4.03
N PHE A 50 -11.43 19.39 -4.21
CA PHE A 50 -12.27 18.32 -4.74
C PHE A 50 -12.16 17.11 -3.82
N PRO A 51 -13.08 16.95 -2.86
CA PRO A 51 -13.17 15.73 -2.07
C PRO A 51 -13.34 14.52 -2.99
N ARG A 52 -12.83 13.35 -2.57
CA ARG A 52 -13.14 12.10 -3.25
C ARG A 52 -14.67 11.92 -3.24
N PRO A 53 -15.32 11.71 -4.39
CA PRO A 53 -16.74 11.37 -4.41
C PRO A 53 -16.98 10.13 -3.54
N ASP A 54 -18.05 10.14 -2.76
CA ASP A 54 -18.48 8.96 -1.99
C ASP A 54 -19.01 7.83 -2.89
N VAL A 55 -19.30 8.16 -4.16
CA VAL A 55 -19.70 7.22 -5.19
C VAL A 55 -18.48 6.61 -5.88
N SER A 56 -18.63 5.36 -6.31
CA SER A 56 -17.63 4.72 -7.15
C SER A 56 -17.45 5.50 -8.46
N VAL A 57 -16.21 5.78 -8.83
CA VAL A 57 -15.83 6.31 -10.15
C VAL A 57 -15.47 5.17 -11.11
N ALA A 58 -15.68 3.91 -10.69
CA ALA A 58 -15.49 2.77 -11.56
C ALA A 58 -16.49 2.85 -12.71
N LEU A 59 -16.00 2.57 -13.92
CA LEU A 59 -16.84 2.41 -15.09
C LEU A 59 -17.43 0.99 -15.06
N ASP A 60 -18.71 0.87 -15.41
CA ASP A 60 -19.35 -0.41 -15.69
C ASP A 60 -20.13 -0.25 -17.00
N PRO A 61 -19.74 -0.94 -18.10
CA PRO A 61 -18.70 -1.97 -18.20
C PRO A 61 -17.27 -1.40 -18.36
N ASN A 62 -16.26 -2.14 -17.88
CA ASN A 62 -14.83 -1.84 -18.02
C ASN A 62 -14.25 -2.16 -19.41
N ASP A 63 -15.11 -2.37 -20.42
CA ASP A 63 -14.66 -2.81 -21.73
C ASP A 63 -14.09 -1.66 -22.56
N LEU A 64 -12.94 -1.91 -23.19
CA LEU A 64 -12.35 -0.97 -24.15
C LEU A 64 -12.88 -1.29 -25.55
N LEU A 65 -13.74 -0.42 -26.08
CA LEU A 65 -14.16 -0.48 -27.47
C LEU A 65 -13.07 0.14 -28.37
N THR A 66 -12.49 -0.66 -29.28
CA THR A 66 -11.37 -0.18 -30.09
C THR A 66 -11.75 0.90 -31.11
N GLN A 67 -13.01 0.92 -31.59
CA GLN A 67 -13.53 1.88 -32.57
C GLN A 67 -15.08 2.00 -32.46
N PRO A 68 -15.68 3.18 -32.75
CA PRO A 68 -17.12 3.42 -32.59
C PRO A 68 -18.04 2.59 -33.49
N SER A 69 -17.53 1.96 -34.55
CA SER A 69 -18.30 1.05 -35.42
C SER A 69 -17.41 -0.07 -35.94
N GLY A 70 -17.77 -1.34 -35.66
CA GLY A 70 -17.02 -2.52 -36.13
C GLY A 70 -15.74 -2.85 -35.34
N GLY A 71 -15.53 -2.21 -34.17
CA GLY A 71 -14.43 -2.54 -33.26
C GLY A 71 -14.66 -3.84 -32.50
N TYR A 72 -13.58 -4.37 -31.91
CA TYR A 72 -13.62 -5.50 -30.99
C TYR A 72 -13.82 -4.98 -29.56
N ILE A 73 -14.57 -5.74 -28.75
CA ILE A 73 -14.69 -5.50 -27.31
C ILE A 73 -13.47 -6.15 -26.65
N LEU A 74 -12.51 -5.33 -26.23
CA LEU A 74 -11.40 -5.79 -25.39
C LEU A 74 -11.88 -5.72 -23.95
N SER A 75 -12.28 -6.86 -23.38
CA SER A 75 -12.55 -6.91 -21.95
C SER A 75 -11.23 -6.90 -21.20
N THR A 76 -11.01 -5.88 -20.36
CA THR A 76 -9.87 -5.89 -19.43
C THR A 76 -10.12 -6.80 -18.23
N GLU A 77 -11.34 -7.36 -18.12
CA GLU A 77 -11.87 -8.00 -16.93
C GLU A 77 -12.54 -9.34 -17.30
N GLN A 78 -11.74 -10.35 -17.62
CA GLN A 78 -12.14 -11.73 -17.26
C GLN A 78 -11.76 -12.05 -15.81
N ASN A 79 -11.73 -11.04 -14.93
CA ASN A 79 -11.40 -11.27 -13.54
C ASN A 79 -12.65 -11.65 -12.75
N THR A 80 -12.92 -12.96 -12.68
CA THR A 80 -13.93 -13.52 -11.76
C THR A 80 -13.47 -13.49 -10.30
N THR A 81 -12.28 -12.94 -9.99
CA THR A 81 -11.71 -12.88 -8.65
C THR A 81 -11.85 -11.50 -8.03
N THR A 82 -12.08 -11.47 -6.71
CA THR A 82 -12.25 -10.22 -5.96
C THR A 82 -10.97 -9.37 -6.05
N PRO A 83 -11.05 -8.08 -6.44
CA PRO A 83 -9.87 -7.22 -6.68
C PRO A 83 -8.88 -7.10 -5.51
N ALA A 84 -9.32 -7.43 -4.28
CA ALA A 84 -8.49 -7.43 -3.09
C ALA A 84 -7.39 -8.51 -3.06
N GLN A 85 -7.36 -9.46 -4.01
CA GLN A 85 -6.49 -10.65 -3.91
C GLN A 85 -5.46 -10.82 -5.04
N THR A 86 -5.62 -10.17 -6.20
CA THR A 86 -4.75 -10.41 -7.36
C THR A 86 -4.03 -9.17 -7.90
N GLY A 87 -4.33 -7.98 -7.35
CA GLY A 87 -3.55 -6.77 -7.60
C GLY A 87 -3.35 -6.45 -9.09
N ASN A 88 -4.45 -6.21 -9.81
CA ASN A 88 -4.48 -5.73 -11.21
C ASN A 88 -3.39 -6.35 -12.12
N GLN A 89 -3.30 -7.68 -12.16
CA GLN A 89 -2.38 -8.41 -13.05
C GLN A 89 -3.00 -8.89 -14.36
N ASP A 90 -4.13 -8.33 -14.81
CA ASP A 90 -4.77 -8.79 -16.03
C ASP A 90 -4.18 -8.11 -17.27
N THR A 91 -3.64 -8.93 -18.18
CA THR A 91 -3.10 -8.50 -19.46
C THR A 91 -4.22 -8.46 -20.49
N ILE A 92 -4.38 -7.34 -21.21
CA ILE A 92 -5.45 -7.17 -22.21
C ILE A 92 -5.24 -8.18 -23.37
N GLY A 93 -6.17 -9.13 -23.52
CA GLY A 93 -6.15 -10.15 -24.56
C GLY A 93 -7.42 -10.13 -25.41
N LEU A 94 -7.31 -10.54 -26.68
CA LEU A 94 -8.48 -10.80 -27.52
C LEU A 94 -9.05 -12.18 -27.14
N GLN A 95 -10.29 -12.22 -26.66
CA GLN A 95 -11.02 -13.49 -26.53
C GLN A 95 -11.55 -13.93 -27.90
N PRO A 96 -11.40 -15.20 -28.29
CA PRO A 96 -11.98 -15.74 -29.52
C PRO A 96 -13.50 -15.75 -29.51
#